data_AF-A0A0C3NUN3-F1
#
_entry.id   AF-A0A0C3NUN3-F1
#
_cell.length_a   1.000
_cell.length_b   1.000
_cell.length_c   1.000
_cell.angle_alpha   90.00
_cell.angle_beta   90.00
_cell.angle_gamma   90.00
#
_symmetry.space_group_name_H-M   'P 1'
#
loop_
_entity.id
_entity.type
_entity.pdbx_description
1 polymer ?
#
loop_
_entity_poly.entity_id
_entity_poly.type
_entity_poly.pdbx_seq_one_letter_code
_entity_poly.pdbx_strand_id
1 'polypeptide(L)'
;MLEVSNGNNRVLIPGLVCHSLDPGVPIEIRGSDGARQCIQTVPSIYVRHPPQRISHPFQCHPVYPLQLNILQRTSRDLLFDERTGRFLGVQLCEEKSTEVAVTNVKHTDLTLALSNSLEKKATLLDIQASLSLEVLGGFVKAEGSASYLNDAKCNSQAQSWTLVLKVRTEERRLLFAEKGMATNVLDMVKKDYIAQKRATHFVSSIIYGGNLIINMTERATEVTNEESVEGKLGLELNQLKGAVSLSAKADTKIKAQFEGMNSKFDLVVHGDVELESVPVKPADVLDVIPQVAKLLLGDPGNGAPKGVPILVTLQPIPKTILDDVQVPVSVYGIRQSLINEALETFAQLEDVRNRFRVLTDGARVCKGFIPKLAQRAFSASDAFIASYVELMQKLGQFLRDMMTKGKSDTTMSSYDTSNPKSGEDKQRAANADFMEDRT
;
A
#
# COMPACT_ATOMS: atom_id res chain seq x y z
N MET A 1 -7.59 -30.55 11.52
CA MET A 1 -8.32 -31.81 11.29
C MET A 1 -8.40 -32.01 9.79
N LEU A 2 -7.85 -33.10 9.27
CA LEU A 2 -7.91 -33.43 7.85
C LEU A 2 -8.97 -34.51 7.66
N GLU A 3 -9.94 -34.22 6.79
CA GLU A 3 -10.97 -35.18 6.40
C GLU A 3 -10.52 -35.82 5.08
N VAL A 4 -10.32 -37.14 5.08
CA VAL A 4 -9.96 -37.90 3.88
C VAL A 4 -11.17 -38.73 3.49
N SER A 5 -11.66 -38.55 2.26
CA SER A 5 -12.73 -39.38 1.70
C SER A 5 -12.17 -40.34 0.65
N ASN A 6 -12.68 -41.56 0.67
CA ASN A 6 -12.55 -42.48 -0.44
C ASN A 6 -13.92 -43.16 -0.64
N GLY A 7 -14.70 -42.64 -1.59
CA GLY A 7 -16.11 -43.01 -1.75
C GLY A 7 -16.96 -42.62 -0.53
N ASN A 8 -17.93 -43.47 -0.17
CA ASN A 8 -18.98 -43.16 0.82
C ASN A 8 -18.58 -43.25 2.30
N ASN A 9 -17.31 -43.54 2.63
CA ASN A 9 -16.85 -43.52 4.02
C ASN A 9 -15.94 -42.33 4.30
N ARG A 10 -16.22 -41.63 5.40
CA ARG A 10 -15.44 -40.53 5.97
C ARG A 10 -14.92 -40.94 7.34
N VAL A 11 -13.62 -40.77 7.57
CA VAL A 11 -12.98 -41.03 8.87
C VAL A 11 -12.23 -39.77 9.31
N LEU A 12 -12.44 -39.35 10.56
CA LEU A 12 -11.76 -38.23 11.18
C LEU A 12 -10.60 -38.74 12.03
N ILE A 13 -9.38 -38.24 11.75
CA ILE A 13 -8.19 -38.56 12.54
C ILE A 13 -7.77 -37.30 13.33
N PRO A 14 -7.80 -37.31 14.66
CA PRO A 14 -7.31 -36.20 15.48
C PRO A 14 -5.78 -36.31 15.67
N GLY A 15 -5.07 -35.19 15.49
CA GLY A 15 -3.68 -35.04 15.96
C GLY A 15 -2.57 -34.76 14.93
N LEU A 16 -2.83 -34.66 13.62
CA LEU A 16 -1.79 -34.25 12.65
C LEU A 16 -1.79 -32.73 12.40
N VAL A 17 -0.66 -32.10 12.70
CA VAL A 17 -0.27 -30.75 12.27
C VAL A 17 0.57 -30.89 11.00
N CYS A 18 0.07 -30.41 9.86
CA CYS A 18 0.82 -30.43 8.60
C CYS A 18 1.82 -29.27 8.54
N HIS A 19 3.11 -29.56 8.58
CA HIS A 19 4.13 -28.70 7.99
C HIS A 19 4.33 -29.10 6.52
N SER A 20 4.15 -28.12 5.62
CA SER A 20 4.65 -28.04 4.24
C SER A 20 4.81 -29.35 3.44
N LEU A 21 3.91 -29.60 2.48
CA LEU A 21 4.09 -30.63 1.45
C LEU A 21 4.81 -30.04 0.23
N ASP A 22 6.00 -30.56 -0.11
CA ASP A 22 6.71 -30.26 -1.36
C ASP A 22 6.08 -31.02 -2.56
N PRO A 23 5.93 -30.42 -3.75
CA PRO A 23 5.43 -31.12 -4.92
C PRO A 23 6.47 -32.11 -5.48
N GLY A 24 6.09 -33.39 -5.63
CA GLY A 24 6.89 -34.41 -6.32
C GLY A 24 7.54 -35.49 -5.46
N VAL A 25 7.27 -35.53 -4.15
CA VAL A 25 7.70 -36.65 -3.28
C VAL A 25 6.61 -37.74 -3.26
N PRO A 26 6.89 -38.99 -3.66
CA PRO A 26 5.93 -40.07 -3.51
C PRO A 26 5.69 -40.37 -2.02
N ILE A 27 4.43 -40.37 -1.61
CA ILE A 27 4.03 -40.74 -0.25
C ILE A 27 3.80 -42.25 -0.24
N GLU A 28 4.68 -43.01 0.42
CA GLU A 28 4.43 -44.41 0.75
C GLU A 28 3.56 -44.50 2.00
N ILE A 29 2.36 -45.09 1.86
CA ILE A 29 1.52 -45.47 3.00
C ILE A 29 1.57 -46.99 3.12
N ARG A 30 2.20 -47.52 4.18
CA ARG A 30 2.13 -48.94 4.52
C ARG A 30 0.81 -49.24 5.23
N GLY A 31 -0.10 -49.94 4.55
CA GLY A 31 -1.21 -50.64 5.21
C GLY A 31 -0.73 -51.92 5.89
N SER A 32 -1.39 -52.31 6.98
CA SER A 32 -1.05 -53.47 7.81
C SER A 32 -1.18 -54.86 7.14
N ASP A 33 -1.61 -54.94 5.88
CA ASP A 33 -1.80 -56.21 5.13
C ASP A 33 -0.90 -56.37 3.89
N GLY A 34 0.22 -55.63 3.79
CA GLY A 34 1.33 -56.02 2.91
C GLY A 34 1.14 -55.88 1.39
N ALA A 35 0.03 -55.35 0.88
CA ALA A 35 -0.15 -55.07 -0.55
C ALA A 35 0.49 -53.73 -0.97
N ARG A 36 1.29 -53.73 -2.05
CA ARG A 36 1.95 -52.54 -2.64
C ARG A 36 1.17 -52.07 -3.87
N GLN A 37 0.87 -50.78 -3.95
CA GLN A 37 0.36 -50.17 -5.19
C GLN A 37 1.16 -48.91 -5.51
N CYS A 38 1.67 -48.83 -6.74
CA CYS A 38 2.56 -47.78 -7.24
C CYS A 38 1.79 -46.93 -8.26
N ILE A 39 1.73 -45.62 -8.07
CA ILE A 39 1.15 -44.67 -9.05
C ILE A 39 2.32 -43.95 -9.71
N GLN A 40 2.46 -44.12 -11.03
CA GLN A 40 3.52 -43.49 -11.84
C GLN A 40 3.31 -41.98 -11.96
N THR A 41 4.42 -41.22 -11.85
CA THR A 41 4.53 -39.82 -12.30
C THR A 41 5.70 -39.67 -13.27
N VAL A 42 5.51 -38.84 -14.30
CA VAL A 42 6.40 -38.57 -15.46
C VAL A 42 7.46 -37.50 -15.08
N PRO A 43 8.69 -37.50 -15.63
CA PRO A 43 9.81 -36.80 -15.01
C PRO A 43 9.95 -35.33 -15.46
N SER A 44 10.20 -34.44 -14.49
CA SER A 44 10.79 -33.12 -14.73
C SER A 44 12.09 -33.00 -13.96
N ILE A 45 13.18 -32.83 -14.71
CA ILE A 45 14.56 -32.74 -14.22
C ILE A 45 14.76 -31.41 -13.48
N TYR A 46 15.20 -31.47 -12.23
CA TYR A 46 15.73 -30.31 -11.48
C TYR A 46 17.19 -30.53 -11.12
N VAL A 47 18.02 -29.56 -11.48
CA VAL A 47 19.44 -29.49 -11.08
C VAL A 47 19.49 -29.12 -9.59
N ARG A 48 20.04 -30.01 -8.76
CA ARG A 48 20.30 -29.76 -7.33
C ARG A 48 21.48 -28.80 -7.16
N HIS A 49 21.30 -27.77 -6.34
CA HIS A 49 22.40 -27.17 -5.57
C HIS A 49 22.27 -27.57 -4.09
N PRO A 50 23.39 -27.77 -3.37
CA PRO A 50 23.39 -28.31 -2.00
C PRO A 50 22.83 -27.30 -0.98
N PRO A 51 22.35 -27.76 0.20
CA PRO A 51 21.66 -26.89 1.15
C PRO A 51 22.68 -26.09 1.95
N GLN A 52 22.86 -24.81 1.60
CA GLN A 52 23.37 -23.83 2.54
C GLN A 52 22.17 -23.12 3.19
N ARG A 53 22.00 -23.30 4.50
CA ARG A 53 21.17 -22.42 5.32
C ARG A 53 21.81 -21.03 5.30
N ILE A 54 21.38 -20.20 4.34
CA ILE A 54 21.59 -18.77 4.40
C ILE A 54 20.20 -18.15 4.47
N SER A 55 19.95 -17.40 5.53
CA SER A 55 18.74 -16.61 5.78
C SER A 55 18.67 -15.42 4.80
N HIS A 56 18.54 -15.71 3.51
CA HIS A 56 18.46 -14.65 2.49
C HIS A 56 17.13 -13.87 2.63
N PRO A 57 17.17 -12.53 2.60
CA PRO A 57 15.98 -11.68 2.75
C PRO A 57 15.09 -11.65 1.49
N PHE A 58 15.41 -12.46 0.49
CA PHE A 58 14.81 -12.45 -0.84
C PHE A 58 13.99 -13.71 -1.12
N GLN A 59 12.88 -13.53 -1.83
CA GLN A 59 12.08 -14.62 -2.39
C GLN A 59 12.01 -14.47 -3.91
N CYS A 60 12.14 -15.58 -4.63
CA CYS A 60 11.99 -15.61 -6.10
C CYS A 60 10.54 -15.94 -6.45
N HIS A 61 9.95 -15.19 -7.39
CA HIS A 61 8.62 -15.47 -7.92
C HIS A 61 8.64 -15.58 -9.46
N PRO A 62 7.74 -16.38 -10.07
CA PRO A 62 7.60 -16.45 -11.52
C PRO A 62 6.96 -15.17 -12.07
N VAL A 63 7.27 -14.84 -13.32
CA VAL A 63 6.76 -13.65 -14.02
C VAL A 63 5.33 -13.92 -14.50
N TYR A 64 4.35 -13.27 -13.89
CA TYR A 64 2.91 -13.37 -14.22
C TYR A 64 2.34 -11.99 -14.55
N PRO A 65 1.16 -11.90 -15.18
CA PRO A 65 0.45 -10.62 -15.26
C PRO A 65 0.26 -10.03 -13.86
N LEU A 66 0.57 -8.74 -13.71
CA LEU A 66 0.47 -8.01 -12.45
C LEU A 66 -0.56 -6.89 -12.59
N GLN A 67 -1.33 -6.65 -11.53
CA GLN A 67 -2.15 -5.44 -11.41
C GLN A 67 -1.47 -4.49 -10.45
N LEU A 68 -1.28 -3.24 -10.88
CA LEU A 68 -0.61 -2.22 -10.10
C LEU A 68 -1.48 -0.98 -10.00
N ASN A 69 -1.78 -0.56 -8.76
CA ASN A 69 -2.42 0.73 -8.53
C ASN A 69 -1.46 1.85 -8.90
N ILE A 70 -1.98 2.81 -9.64
CA ILE A 70 -1.18 3.88 -10.20
C ILE A 70 -1.20 5.09 -9.26
N LEU A 71 -0.01 5.48 -8.82
CA LEU A 71 0.17 6.63 -7.92
C LEU A 71 0.73 7.88 -8.66
N GLN A 72 0.94 7.79 -9.99
CA GLN A 72 1.53 8.82 -10.86
C GLN A 72 0.97 8.74 -12.29
N ARG A 73 1.27 9.70 -13.19
CA ARG A 73 0.82 9.61 -14.59
C ARG A 73 1.47 8.42 -15.32
N THR A 74 0.68 7.62 -16.03
CA THR A 74 1.15 6.50 -16.87
C THR A 74 0.44 6.49 -18.23
N SER A 75 1.03 5.78 -19.20
CA SER A 75 0.49 5.58 -20.54
C SER A 75 0.45 4.10 -20.91
N ARG A 76 -0.37 3.74 -21.90
CA ARG A 76 -0.37 2.41 -22.49
C ARG A 76 0.98 2.12 -23.16
N ASP A 77 1.29 0.84 -23.36
CA ASP A 77 2.53 0.34 -23.99
C ASP A 77 3.82 0.66 -23.23
N LEU A 78 3.73 1.32 -22.09
CA LEU A 78 4.89 1.73 -21.32
C LEU A 78 5.61 0.50 -20.76
N LEU A 79 6.91 0.41 -21.02
CA LEU A 79 7.76 -0.65 -20.50
C LEU A 79 7.94 -0.49 -18.98
N PHE A 80 7.97 -1.63 -18.31
CA PHE A 80 8.12 -1.72 -16.87
C PHE A 80 9.19 -2.74 -16.49
N ASP A 81 9.97 -2.42 -15.48
CA ASP A 81 10.95 -3.30 -14.88
C ASP A 81 10.55 -3.65 -13.44
N GLU A 82 9.98 -4.84 -13.27
CA GLU A 82 9.54 -5.37 -11.98
C GLU A 82 10.68 -5.48 -10.97
N ARG A 83 11.93 -5.67 -11.40
CA ARG A 83 13.08 -5.77 -10.49
C ARG A 83 13.36 -4.44 -9.79
N THR A 84 13.01 -3.34 -10.44
CA THR A 84 13.23 -1.98 -9.92
C THR A 84 11.93 -1.27 -9.53
N GLY A 85 10.77 -1.90 -9.76
CA GLY A 85 9.46 -1.30 -9.56
C GLY A 85 9.16 -0.09 -10.45
N ARG A 86 9.85 0.07 -11.59
CA ARG A 86 9.82 1.33 -12.37
C ARG A 86 9.30 1.19 -13.78
N PHE A 87 8.54 2.20 -14.18
CA PHE A 87 8.28 2.49 -15.60
C PHE A 87 9.53 3.09 -16.24
N LEU A 88 9.85 2.65 -17.45
CA LEU A 88 11.09 3.01 -18.15
C LEU A 88 10.95 4.22 -19.07
N GLY A 89 9.76 4.81 -19.16
CA GLY A 89 9.52 5.98 -20.03
C GLY A 89 9.50 5.65 -21.53
N VAL A 90 9.59 4.38 -21.91
CA VAL A 90 9.66 3.92 -23.30
C VAL A 90 8.45 3.07 -23.63
N GLN A 91 7.83 3.32 -24.78
CA GLN A 91 6.71 2.53 -25.28
C GLN A 91 7.22 1.31 -26.06
N LEU A 92 6.49 0.19 -25.97
CA LEU A 92 6.81 -1.05 -26.65
C LEU A 92 6.71 -0.93 -28.19
N CYS A 93 5.68 -0.23 -28.67
CA CYS A 93 5.33 -0.06 -30.08
C CYS A 93 5.10 1.42 -30.41
N GLU A 94 5.08 1.77 -31.71
CA GLU A 94 4.58 3.08 -32.14
C GLU A 94 3.06 3.19 -31.92
N GLU A 95 2.59 4.35 -31.46
CA GLU A 95 1.18 4.61 -31.13
C GLU A 95 0.22 4.32 -32.30
N LYS A 96 0.67 4.52 -33.55
CA LYS A 96 -0.14 4.30 -34.77
C LYS A 96 -0.37 2.83 -35.10
N SER A 97 0.40 1.92 -34.53
CA SER A 97 0.37 0.48 -34.83
C SER A 97 -0.43 -0.32 -33.81
N THR A 98 -1.19 0.38 -32.97
CA THR A 98 -1.79 -0.14 -31.75
C THR A 98 -3.31 -0.05 -31.79
N GLU A 99 -3.98 -1.19 -31.92
CA GLU A 99 -5.43 -1.26 -31.75
C GLU A 99 -5.80 -1.30 -30.26
N VAL A 100 -6.77 -0.46 -29.89
CA VAL A 100 -7.23 -0.31 -28.51
C VAL A 100 -8.70 -0.68 -28.40
N ALA A 101 -9.00 -1.69 -27.61
CA ALA A 101 -10.35 -1.97 -27.17
C ALA A 101 -10.71 -1.05 -26.00
N VAL A 102 -11.81 -0.32 -26.14
CA VAL A 102 -12.41 0.46 -25.06
C VAL A 102 -13.61 -0.32 -24.53
N THR A 103 -13.55 -0.70 -23.26
CA THR A 103 -14.63 -1.40 -22.57
C THR A 103 -15.16 -0.53 -21.45
N ASN A 104 -16.48 -0.38 -21.37
CA ASN A 104 -17.12 0.31 -20.27
C ASN A 104 -17.06 -0.59 -19.03
N VAL A 105 -16.38 -0.13 -17.98
CA VAL A 105 -16.23 -0.82 -16.69
C VAL A 105 -16.76 0.03 -15.54
N LYS A 106 -17.79 0.84 -15.82
CA LYS A 106 -18.38 1.77 -14.87
C LYS A 106 -18.75 1.06 -13.57
N HIS A 107 -18.13 1.51 -12.49
CA HIS A 107 -18.36 0.99 -11.16
C HIS A 107 -18.08 2.10 -10.15
N THR A 108 -18.98 2.30 -9.20
CA THR A 108 -18.82 3.28 -8.14
C THR A 108 -18.99 2.59 -6.80
N ASP A 109 -18.00 2.74 -5.93
CA ASP A 109 -18.02 2.26 -4.55
C ASP A 109 -17.93 3.45 -3.59
N LEU A 110 -18.72 3.41 -2.52
CA LEU A 110 -18.62 4.35 -1.41
C LEU A 110 -18.43 3.56 -0.11
N THR A 111 -17.25 3.68 0.47
CA THR A 111 -16.84 2.97 1.68
C THR A 111 -16.55 3.94 2.82
N LEU A 112 -16.95 3.59 4.03
CA LEU A 112 -16.62 4.32 5.26
C LEU A 112 -15.95 3.32 6.21
N ALA A 113 -14.79 3.67 6.74
CA ALA A 113 -14.08 2.81 7.69
C ALA A 113 -13.24 3.61 8.68
N LEU A 114 -12.97 3.02 9.82
CA LEU A 114 -11.92 3.48 10.73
C LEU A 114 -10.55 3.33 10.07
N SER A 115 -9.69 4.33 10.21
CA SER A 115 -8.43 4.43 9.46
C SER A 115 -7.21 4.81 10.31
N ASN A 116 -7.21 4.35 11.56
CA ASN A 116 -6.19 4.68 12.57
C ASN A 116 -4.81 4.03 12.35
N SER A 117 -4.61 3.25 11.28
CA SER A 117 -3.33 2.60 10.98
C SER A 117 -2.98 2.71 9.51
N LEU A 118 -1.68 2.70 9.23
CA LEU A 118 -1.13 2.69 7.88
C LEU A 118 -1.69 1.51 7.05
N GLU A 119 -1.79 0.32 7.64
CA GLU A 119 -2.36 -0.85 6.98
C GLU A 119 -3.81 -0.63 6.54
N LYS A 120 -4.64 -0.02 7.41
CA LYS A 120 -6.02 0.33 7.07
C LYS A 120 -6.07 1.37 5.95
N LYS A 121 -5.16 2.37 5.97
CA LYS A 121 -5.04 3.37 4.88
C LYS A 121 -4.68 2.72 3.55
N ALA A 122 -3.67 1.85 3.54
CA ALA A 122 -3.25 1.12 2.36
C ALA A 122 -4.38 0.23 1.82
N THR A 123 -5.08 -0.48 2.71
CA THR A 123 -6.24 -1.32 2.36
C THR A 123 -7.36 -0.50 1.72
N LEU A 124 -7.68 0.68 2.26
CA LEU A 124 -8.69 1.57 1.68
C LEU A 124 -8.32 2.06 0.28
N LEU A 125 -7.03 2.16 -0.03
CA LEU A 125 -6.49 2.53 -1.34
C LEU A 125 -6.25 1.32 -2.27
N ASP A 126 -6.55 0.10 -1.82
CA ASP A 126 -6.16 -1.16 -2.48
C ASP A 126 -4.64 -1.29 -2.74
N ILE A 127 -3.80 -0.56 -1.99
CA ILE A 127 -2.34 -0.54 -2.17
C ILE A 127 -1.72 -1.75 -1.46
N GLN A 128 -0.88 -2.48 -2.18
CA GLN A 128 -0.12 -3.60 -1.63
C GLN A 128 0.94 -3.13 -0.63
N ALA A 129 1.28 -3.99 0.34
CA ALA A 129 2.27 -3.68 1.37
C ALA A 129 3.65 -3.28 0.80
N SER A 130 4.11 -3.95 -0.27
CA SER A 130 5.35 -3.61 -0.97
C SER A 130 5.34 -2.20 -1.53
N LEU A 131 4.27 -1.82 -2.23
CA LEU A 131 4.09 -0.48 -2.78
C LEU A 131 3.92 0.57 -1.67
N SER A 132 3.29 0.21 -0.55
CA SER A 132 3.21 1.08 0.63
C SER A 132 4.59 1.40 1.19
N LEU A 133 5.45 0.38 1.27
CA LEU A 133 6.82 0.53 1.74
C LEU A 133 7.64 1.40 0.78
N GLU A 134 7.45 1.27 -0.53
CA GLU A 134 8.09 2.12 -1.54
C GLU A 134 7.65 3.59 -1.43
N VAL A 135 6.35 3.85 -1.18
CA VAL A 135 5.85 5.21 -0.97
C VAL A 135 6.47 5.82 0.28
N LEU A 136 6.44 5.10 1.41
CA LEU A 136 7.03 5.59 2.67
C LEU A 136 8.54 5.75 2.60
N GLY A 137 9.23 4.86 1.87
CA GLY A 137 10.65 4.98 1.59
C GLY A 137 11.02 6.12 0.63
N GLY A 138 10.04 6.84 0.08
CA GLY A 138 10.24 7.96 -0.84
C GLY A 138 10.63 7.56 -2.27
N PHE A 139 10.36 6.32 -2.67
CA PHE A 139 10.64 5.82 -4.03
C PHE A 139 9.57 6.19 -5.02
N VAL A 140 8.33 6.01 -4.58
CA VAL A 140 7.15 6.33 -5.35
C VAL A 140 6.54 7.56 -4.72
N LYS A 141 6.58 8.66 -5.46
CA LYS A 141 5.82 9.85 -5.09
C LYS A 141 4.34 9.53 -5.22
N ALA A 142 3.58 9.69 -4.15
CA ALA A 142 2.13 9.56 -4.13
C ALA A 142 1.48 10.92 -4.40
N GLU A 143 0.62 10.99 -5.43
CA GLU A 143 -0.10 12.20 -5.83
C GLU A 143 -1.63 11.96 -5.80
N GLY A 144 -2.42 13.03 -5.92
CA GLY A 144 -3.90 12.92 -5.94
C GLY A 144 -4.45 12.22 -4.71
N SER A 145 -5.35 11.25 -4.92
CA SER A 145 -5.93 10.44 -3.85
C SER A 145 -4.89 9.60 -3.09
N ALA A 146 -3.84 9.11 -3.77
CA ALA A 146 -2.79 8.32 -3.15
C ALA A 146 -1.99 9.08 -2.09
N SER A 147 -1.98 10.42 -2.14
CA SER A 147 -1.34 11.26 -1.11
C SER A 147 -1.91 11.02 0.30
N TYR A 148 -3.11 10.46 0.41
CA TYR A 148 -3.71 10.02 1.67
C TYR A 148 -2.83 9.04 2.46
N LEU A 149 -2.05 8.21 1.77
CA LEU A 149 -1.12 7.27 2.43
C LEU A 149 -0.04 8.00 3.24
N ASN A 150 0.33 9.21 2.80
CA ASN A 150 1.31 10.08 3.46
C ASN A 150 0.67 11.02 4.49
N ASP A 151 -0.65 10.99 4.68
CA ASP A 151 -1.30 11.83 5.69
C ASP A 151 -0.86 11.39 7.08
N ALA A 152 0.04 12.17 7.66
CA ALA A 152 0.68 11.95 8.95
C ALA A 152 -0.29 12.00 10.13
N LYS A 153 -1.57 12.34 9.96
CA LYS A 153 -2.53 12.49 11.07
C LYS A 153 -3.03 11.17 11.70
N CYS A 154 -2.22 10.11 11.71
CA CYS A 154 -2.48 8.94 12.55
C CYS A 154 -2.02 9.24 14.00
N ASN A 155 -2.84 9.94 14.78
CA ASN A 155 -2.59 10.10 16.20
C ASN A 155 -3.24 8.93 16.96
N SER A 156 -2.48 8.11 17.71
CA SER A 156 -3.10 7.08 18.57
C SER A 156 -4.09 7.64 19.59
N GLN A 157 -4.02 8.94 19.89
CA GLN A 157 -4.91 9.64 20.82
C GLN A 157 -6.19 10.19 20.17
N ALA A 158 -6.33 10.16 18.84
CA ALA A 158 -7.51 10.67 18.14
C ALA A 158 -7.94 9.70 17.04
N GLN A 159 -9.22 9.34 17.00
CA GLN A 159 -9.71 8.42 15.98
C GLN A 159 -9.99 9.14 14.67
N SER A 160 -9.78 8.43 13.57
CA SER A 160 -10.03 8.91 12.21
C SER A 160 -10.94 7.94 11.48
N TRP A 161 -11.97 8.51 10.85
CA TRP A 161 -12.85 7.83 9.91
C TRP A 161 -12.56 8.32 8.52
N THR A 162 -12.57 7.41 7.56
CA THR A 162 -12.30 7.76 6.18
C THR A 162 -13.44 7.31 5.30
N LEU A 163 -13.99 8.28 4.58
CA LEU A 163 -14.96 8.05 3.53
C LEU A 163 -14.21 8.03 2.19
N VAL A 164 -14.37 6.94 1.45
CA VAL A 164 -13.68 6.68 0.17
C VAL A 164 -14.73 6.48 -0.91
N LEU A 165 -14.75 7.38 -1.89
CA LEU A 165 -15.47 7.21 -3.15
C LEU A 165 -14.47 6.70 -4.19
N LYS A 166 -14.70 5.51 -4.73
CA LYS A 166 -13.93 4.96 -5.86
C LYS A 166 -14.81 4.93 -7.10
N VAL A 167 -14.37 5.53 -8.19
CA VAL A 167 -15.09 5.51 -9.47
C VAL A 167 -14.20 4.90 -10.54
N ARG A 168 -14.67 3.85 -11.19
CA ARG A 168 -14.13 3.29 -12.44
C ARG A 168 -15.01 3.72 -13.60
N THR A 169 -14.43 4.00 -14.75
CA THR A 169 -15.16 4.52 -15.91
C THR A 169 -15.03 3.58 -17.11
N GLU A 170 -13.81 3.43 -17.61
CA GLU A 170 -13.51 2.64 -18.80
C GLU A 170 -12.16 1.95 -18.66
N GLU A 171 -12.05 0.78 -19.29
CA GLU A 171 -10.80 0.09 -19.50
C GLU A 171 -10.39 0.33 -20.94
N ARG A 172 -9.15 0.76 -21.15
CA ARG A 172 -8.51 0.79 -22.47
C ARG A 172 -7.45 -0.30 -22.50
N ARG A 173 -7.73 -1.36 -23.25
CA ARG A 173 -6.87 -2.54 -23.37
C ARG A 173 -6.24 -2.59 -24.75
N LEU A 174 -4.95 -2.93 -24.75
CA LEU A 174 -4.21 -3.21 -25.95
C LEU A 174 -4.60 -4.56 -26.52
N LEU A 175 -4.91 -4.62 -27.82
CA LEU A 175 -5.31 -5.87 -28.49
C LEU A 175 -4.12 -6.72 -28.97
N PHE A 176 -2.89 -6.39 -28.56
CA PHE A 176 -1.67 -7.05 -29.00
C PHE A 176 -1.52 -8.54 -28.64
N ALA A 177 -2.37 -9.07 -27.74
CA ALA A 177 -2.12 -10.35 -27.08
C ALA A 177 -2.30 -11.61 -27.96
N GLU A 178 -2.86 -11.53 -29.17
CA GLU A 178 -3.18 -12.75 -29.93
C GLU A 178 -2.59 -12.85 -31.36
N LYS A 179 -2.19 -11.77 -32.04
CA LYS A 179 -1.81 -11.87 -33.48
C LYS A 179 -0.64 -11.03 -34.03
N GLY A 180 0.15 -10.27 -33.25
CA GLY A 180 1.15 -9.38 -33.91
C GLY A 180 2.29 -8.78 -33.10
N MET A 181 2.60 -9.23 -31.88
CA MET A 181 3.64 -8.58 -31.06
C MET A 181 5.03 -8.56 -31.72
N ALA A 182 5.44 -9.61 -32.43
CA ALA A 182 6.81 -9.66 -32.96
C ALA A 182 7.09 -8.63 -34.09
N THR A 183 6.06 -8.25 -34.86
CA THR A 183 6.22 -7.35 -36.02
C THR A 183 6.11 -5.88 -35.68
N ASN A 184 5.44 -5.52 -34.58
CA ASN A 184 5.08 -4.13 -34.28
C ASN A 184 5.95 -3.48 -33.19
N VAL A 185 6.81 -4.27 -32.52
CA VAL A 185 7.75 -3.77 -31.51
C VAL A 185 8.90 -3.02 -32.18
N LEU A 186 9.23 -1.85 -31.67
CA LEU A 186 10.34 -1.00 -32.13
C LEU A 186 11.69 -1.75 -32.07
N ASP A 187 12.50 -1.66 -33.13
CA ASP A 187 13.82 -2.32 -33.16
C ASP A 187 14.76 -1.86 -32.04
N MET A 188 14.73 -0.56 -31.70
CA MET A 188 15.44 -0.02 -30.53
C MET A 188 14.98 -0.70 -29.23
N VAL A 189 13.67 -0.94 -29.06
CA VAL A 189 13.14 -1.60 -27.87
C VAL A 189 13.61 -3.05 -27.80
N LYS A 190 13.56 -3.79 -28.92
CA LYS A 190 14.08 -5.16 -29.00
C LYS A 190 15.56 -5.22 -28.58
N LYS A 191 16.40 -4.35 -29.13
CA LYS A 191 17.85 -4.34 -28.91
C LYS A 191 18.25 -3.81 -27.54
N ASP A 192 17.71 -2.67 -27.13
CA ASP A 192 18.23 -1.92 -25.98
C ASP A 192 17.50 -2.22 -24.68
N TYR A 193 16.26 -2.72 -24.75
CA TYR A 193 15.45 -2.99 -23.58
C TYR A 193 15.16 -4.47 -23.37
N ILE A 194 14.77 -5.21 -24.41
CA ILE A 194 14.41 -6.62 -24.26
C ILE A 194 15.67 -7.50 -24.27
N ALA A 195 16.56 -7.36 -25.27
CA ALA A 195 17.77 -8.18 -25.38
C ALA A 195 18.75 -7.92 -24.23
N GLN A 196 18.82 -6.67 -23.77
CA GLN A 196 19.61 -6.29 -22.60
C GLN A 196 18.90 -6.56 -21.26
N LYS A 197 17.70 -7.16 -21.27
CA LYS A 197 16.92 -7.49 -20.07
C LYS A 197 16.72 -6.30 -19.15
N ARG A 198 16.39 -5.14 -19.71
CA ARG A 198 16.06 -3.92 -18.97
C ARG A 198 14.56 -3.81 -18.68
N ALA A 199 13.71 -4.37 -19.53
CA ALA A 199 12.26 -4.42 -19.32
C ALA A 199 11.80 -5.87 -19.04
N THR A 200 10.81 -6.02 -18.17
CA THR A 200 10.19 -7.33 -17.85
C THR A 200 8.73 -7.39 -18.29
N HIS A 201 8.03 -6.26 -18.21
CA HIS A 201 6.61 -6.14 -18.58
C HIS A 201 6.36 -4.93 -19.47
N PHE A 202 5.15 -4.86 -20.02
CA PHE A 202 4.57 -3.67 -20.62
C PHE A 202 3.14 -3.46 -20.09
N VAL A 203 2.66 -2.22 -20.13
CA VAL A 203 1.27 -1.89 -19.74
C VAL A 203 0.29 -2.37 -20.83
N SER A 204 -0.43 -3.46 -20.55
CA SER A 204 -1.40 -4.07 -21.49
C SER A 204 -2.81 -3.51 -21.38
N SER A 205 -3.22 -3.04 -20.20
CA SER A 205 -4.47 -2.32 -20.05
C SER A 205 -4.40 -1.27 -18.95
N ILE A 206 -5.25 -0.26 -19.08
CA ILE A 206 -5.44 0.80 -18.08
C ILE A 206 -6.92 0.93 -17.78
N ILE A 207 -7.28 0.83 -16.50
CA ILE A 207 -8.58 1.26 -16.01
C ILE A 207 -8.48 2.73 -15.61
N TYR A 208 -9.36 3.54 -16.18
CA TYR A 208 -9.51 4.96 -15.87
C TYR A 208 -10.63 5.19 -14.86
N GLY A 209 -10.53 6.32 -14.16
CA GLY A 209 -11.49 6.74 -13.17
C GLY A 209 -10.90 7.75 -12.20
N GLY A 210 -11.26 7.66 -10.93
CA GLY A 210 -10.69 8.51 -9.90
C GLY A 210 -11.27 8.20 -8.54
N ASN A 211 -10.53 8.58 -7.51
CA ASN A 211 -10.94 8.41 -6.13
C ASN A 211 -11.06 9.76 -5.43
N LEU A 212 -11.95 9.82 -4.43
CA LEU A 212 -12.02 10.90 -3.45
C LEU A 212 -11.97 10.27 -2.06
N ILE A 213 -11.10 10.81 -1.22
CA ILE A 213 -10.85 10.34 0.13
C ILE A 213 -11.02 11.52 1.07
N ILE A 214 -11.95 11.39 2.00
CA ILE A 214 -12.22 12.39 3.02
C ILE A 214 -11.87 11.74 4.36
N ASN A 215 -10.76 12.19 4.94
CA ASN A 215 -10.35 11.78 6.27
C ASN A 215 -10.97 12.73 7.30
N MET A 216 -11.73 12.18 8.23
CA MET A 216 -12.44 12.87 9.32
C MET A 216 -11.79 12.46 10.64
N THR A 217 -10.95 13.34 11.19
CA THR A 217 -10.26 13.09 12.47
C THR A 217 -11.04 13.75 13.60
N GLU A 218 -11.31 13.00 14.66
CA GLU A 218 -12.01 13.49 15.85
C GLU A 218 -11.22 14.57 16.57
N ARG A 219 -11.94 15.60 17.04
CA ARG A 219 -11.37 16.63 17.89
C ARG A 219 -11.44 16.18 19.36
N ALA A 220 -10.28 15.87 19.94
CA ALA A 220 -10.16 15.32 21.31
C ALA A 220 -10.78 16.20 22.42
N THR A 221 -11.03 17.49 22.17
CA THR A 221 -11.68 18.40 23.13
C THR A 221 -13.20 18.34 23.10
N GLU A 222 -13.81 17.71 22.09
CA GLU A 222 -15.25 17.73 21.85
C GLU A 222 -15.91 16.34 21.89
N VAL A 223 -15.12 15.27 22.01
CA VAL A 223 -15.60 13.88 22.12
C VAL A 223 -15.31 13.37 23.53
N THR A 224 -16.35 12.98 24.28
CA THR A 224 -16.17 12.39 25.62
C THR A 224 -15.80 10.91 25.50
N ASN A 225 -15.10 10.36 26.50
CA ASN A 225 -14.78 8.92 26.55
C ASN A 225 -16.04 8.01 26.50
N GLU A 226 -17.21 8.56 26.81
CA GLU A 226 -18.52 7.90 26.80
C GLU A 226 -19.18 7.87 25.39
N GLU A 227 -18.81 8.78 24.48
CA GLU A 227 -19.24 8.81 23.07
C GLU A 227 -18.38 7.86 22.19
N SER A 228 -17.93 6.72 22.74
CA SER A 228 -16.97 5.81 22.11
C SER A 228 -17.25 5.61 20.62
N VAL A 229 -16.18 5.50 19.85
CA VAL A 229 -16.20 5.65 18.39
C VAL A 229 -16.94 4.52 17.67
N GLU A 230 -17.04 3.34 18.28
CA GLU A 230 -17.91 2.25 17.80
C GLU A 230 -19.38 2.40 18.24
N GLY A 231 -19.71 3.42 19.03
CA GLY A 231 -21.04 3.76 19.52
C GLY A 231 -21.72 4.85 18.67
N LYS A 232 -21.95 6.03 19.26
CA LYS A 232 -22.83 7.06 18.69
C LYS A 232 -22.25 7.75 17.45
N LEU A 233 -20.96 8.12 17.47
CA LEU A 233 -20.32 8.82 16.35
C LEU A 233 -20.18 7.93 15.10
N GLY A 234 -19.82 6.65 15.29
CA GLY A 234 -19.81 5.68 14.20
C GLY A 234 -21.20 5.49 13.57
N LEU A 235 -22.27 5.46 14.36
CA LEU A 235 -23.64 5.39 13.85
C LEU A 235 -24.03 6.66 13.07
N GLU A 236 -23.72 7.82 13.61
CA GLU A 236 -23.94 9.14 12.99
C GLU A 236 -23.21 9.26 11.63
N LEU A 237 -21.96 8.80 11.54
CA LEU A 237 -21.20 8.76 10.28
C LEU A 237 -21.75 7.74 9.28
N ASN A 238 -22.23 6.59 9.74
CA ASN A 238 -22.91 5.62 8.87
C ASN A 238 -24.24 6.16 8.32
N GLN A 239 -24.99 6.92 9.13
CA GLN A 239 -26.19 7.62 8.68
C GLN A 239 -25.84 8.71 7.66
N LEU A 240 -24.76 9.47 7.89
CA LEU A 240 -24.24 10.45 6.93
C LEU A 240 -23.91 9.76 5.59
N LYS A 241 -23.16 8.66 5.61
CA LYS A 241 -22.88 7.84 4.42
C LYS A 241 -24.18 7.41 3.72
N GLY A 242 -25.17 6.93 4.48
CA GLY A 242 -26.46 6.48 3.94
C GLY A 242 -27.30 7.59 3.31
N ALA A 243 -27.10 8.84 3.73
CA ALA A 243 -27.77 10.02 3.17
C ALA A 243 -27.09 10.58 1.90
N VAL A 244 -25.88 10.11 1.57
CA VAL A 244 -25.16 10.54 0.37
C VAL A 244 -25.88 10.05 -0.89
N SER A 245 -26.16 10.98 -1.80
CA SER A 245 -26.56 10.67 -3.18
C SER A 245 -25.39 10.85 -4.14
N LEU A 246 -25.30 10.00 -5.15
CA LEU A 246 -24.30 10.12 -6.23
C LEU A 246 -24.72 11.09 -7.33
N SER A 247 -26.00 11.46 -7.41
CA SER A 247 -26.56 12.22 -8.54
C SER A 247 -27.16 13.56 -8.16
N ALA A 248 -27.47 13.77 -6.88
CA ALA A 248 -28.15 14.98 -6.41
C ALA A 248 -27.47 15.53 -5.15
N LYS A 249 -27.40 16.87 -5.06
CA LYS A 249 -27.04 17.53 -3.81
C LYS A 249 -28.13 17.27 -2.77
N ALA A 250 -27.75 17.15 -1.51
CA ALA A 250 -28.72 16.95 -0.45
C ALA A 250 -29.55 18.21 -0.18
N ASP A 251 -30.84 18.01 0.10
CA ASP A 251 -31.74 19.06 0.55
C ASP A 251 -31.28 19.64 1.89
N THR A 252 -31.61 20.92 2.13
CA THR A 252 -31.24 21.64 3.36
C THR A 252 -31.69 20.93 4.63
N LYS A 253 -32.86 20.28 4.59
CA LYS A 253 -33.39 19.48 5.72
C LYS A 253 -32.53 18.27 6.06
N ILE A 254 -31.91 17.62 5.07
CA ILE A 254 -31.03 16.47 5.31
C ILE A 254 -29.71 16.97 5.90
N LYS A 255 -29.14 18.05 5.36
CA LYS A 255 -27.91 18.64 5.90
C LYS A 255 -28.03 19.07 7.35
N ALA A 256 -29.16 19.69 7.70
CA ALA A 256 -29.44 20.14 9.07
C ALA A 256 -29.36 19.00 10.11
N GLN A 257 -29.61 17.74 9.70
CA GLN A 257 -29.51 16.58 10.60
C GLN A 257 -28.07 16.29 11.04
N PHE A 258 -27.09 16.71 10.24
CA PHE A 258 -25.67 16.40 10.46
C PHE A 258 -24.85 17.61 10.92
N GLU A 259 -25.47 18.78 11.07
CA GLU A 259 -24.78 20.00 11.54
C GLU A 259 -24.16 19.83 12.93
N GLY A 260 -24.75 19.00 13.78
CA GLY A 260 -24.22 18.67 15.11
C GLY A 260 -22.85 17.97 15.09
N MET A 261 -22.44 17.38 13.95
CA MET A 261 -21.10 16.80 13.79
C MET A 261 -20.05 17.81 13.33
N ASN A 262 -20.46 19.00 12.89
CA ASN A 262 -19.55 19.97 12.25
C ASN A 262 -18.45 20.50 13.16
N SER A 263 -18.63 20.47 14.49
CA SER A 263 -17.60 20.87 15.43
C SER A 263 -16.70 19.70 15.85
N LYS A 264 -17.17 18.46 15.69
CA LYS A 264 -16.54 17.26 16.25
C LYS A 264 -15.38 16.70 15.43
N PHE A 265 -15.29 17.05 14.15
CA PHE A 265 -14.30 16.49 13.22
C PHE A 265 -13.53 17.58 12.48
N ASP A 266 -12.23 17.34 12.28
CA ASP A 266 -11.41 18.05 11.32
C ASP A 266 -11.30 17.21 10.03
N LEU A 267 -11.52 17.84 8.88
CA LEU A 267 -11.50 17.16 7.58
C LEU A 267 -10.21 17.43 6.82
N VAL A 268 -9.70 16.39 6.16
CA VAL A 268 -8.65 16.48 5.14
C VAL A 268 -9.10 15.71 3.90
N VAL A 269 -8.95 16.31 2.73
CA VAL A 269 -9.39 15.72 1.46
C VAL A 269 -8.22 15.44 0.55
N HIS A 270 -8.23 14.24 -0.03
CA HIS A 270 -7.32 13.79 -1.07
C HIS A 270 -8.16 13.28 -2.24
N GLY A 271 -7.86 13.68 -3.46
CA GLY A 271 -8.66 13.26 -4.60
C GLY A 271 -7.97 13.41 -5.94
N ASP A 272 -8.51 12.72 -6.93
CA ASP A 272 -8.03 12.74 -8.31
C ASP A 272 -8.80 13.73 -9.20
N VAL A 273 -9.57 14.62 -8.57
CA VAL A 273 -10.35 15.67 -9.22
C VAL A 273 -10.06 17.01 -8.60
N GLU A 274 -10.13 18.06 -9.42
CA GLU A 274 -10.10 19.43 -8.94
C GLU A 274 -11.47 19.83 -8.41
N LEU A 275 -11.52 20.29 -7.16
CA LEU A 275 -12.74 20.69 -6.48
C LEU A 275 -12.85 22.21 -6.46
N GLU A 276 -14.02 22.76 -6.80
CA GLU A 276 -14.30 24.20 -6.66
C GLU A 276 -14.23 24.65 -5.19
N SER A 277 -14.69 23.79 -4.27
CA SER A 277 -14.62 24.01 -2.83
C SER A 277 -14.26 22.71 -2.11
N VAL A 278 -13.22 22.75 -1.30
CA VAL A 278 -12.83 21.62 -0.44
C VAL A 278 -13.79 21.55 0.76
N PRO A 279 -14.40 20.38 1.06
CA PRO A 279 -15.27 20.24 2.22
C PRO A 279 -14.46 20.40 3.49
N VAL A 280 -14.97 21.18 4.43
CA VAL A 280 -14.29 21.47 5.71
C VAL A 280 -15.08 20.94 6.90
N LYS A 281 -16.30 20.45 6.69
CA LYS A 281 -17.17 19.88 7.73
C LYS A 281 -17.88 18.62 7.21
N PRO A 282 -18.31 17.69 8.10
CA PRO A 282 -19.02 16.47 7.71
C PRO A 282 -20.26 16.71 6.84
N ALA A 283 -21.06 17.76 7.08
CA ALA A 283 -22.25 18.03 6.27
C ALA A 283 -21.91 18.35 4.79
N ASP A 284 -20.73 18.89 4.51
CA ASP A 284 -20.27 19.23 3.15
C ASP A 284 -20.07 17.97 2.28
N VAL A 285 -19.91 16.80 2.91
CA VAL A 285 -19.79 15.49 2.24
C VAL A 285 -20.98 15.22 1.33
N LEU A 286 -22.18 15.64 1.75
CA LEU A 286 -23.44 15.45 1.03
C LEU A 286 -23.51 16.26 -0.28
N ASP A 287 -22.65 17.27 -0.42
CA ASP A 287 -22.54 18.08 -1.64
C ASP A 287 -21.35 17.70 -2.50
N VAL A 288 -20.21 17.38 -1.88
CA VAL A 288 -18.97 17.15 -2.62
C VAL A 288 -19.00 15.80 -3.36
N ILE A 289 -19.59 14.75 -2.78
CA ILE A 289 -19.66 13.43 -3.43
C ILE A 289 -20.41 13.46 -4.76
N PRO A 290 -21.65 13.98 -4.85
CA PRO A 290 -22.35 14.05 -6.14
C PRO A 290 -21.63 14.95 -7.15
N GLN A 291 -20.92 15.98 -6.69
CA GLN A 291 -20.08 16.81 -7.58
C GLN A 291 -18.92 15.99 -8.17
N VAL A 292 -18.18 15.25 -7.35
CA VAL A 292 -17.07 14.40 -7.83
C VAL A 292 -17.59 13.28 -8.73
N ALA A 293 -18.68 12.62 -8.36
CA ALA A 293 -19.29 11.59 -9.19
C ALA A 293 -19.67 12.15 -10.57
N LYS A 294 -20.23 13.37 -10.64
CA LYS A 294 -20.53 14.04 -11.91
C LYS A 294 -19.27 14.34 -12.72
N LEU A 295 -18.20 14.83 -12.10
CA LEU A 295 -16.94 15.11 -12.78
C LEU A 295 -16.29 13.85 -13.37
N LEU A 296 -16.29 12.74 -12.62
CA LEU A 296 -15.67 11.48 -13.06
C LEU A 296 -16.52 10.71 -14.07
N LEU A 297 -17.86 10.82 -14.01
CA LEU A 297 -18.76 10.12 -14.92
C LEU A 297 -19.12 10.94 -16.17
N GLY A 298 -18.85 12.25 -16.15
CA GLY A 298 -19.07 13.18 -17.27
C GLY A 298 -18.36 12.76 -18.55
N ASP A 299 -18.93 13.11 -19.70
CA ASP A 299 -18.26 12.90 -20.98
C ASP A 299 -17.38 14.12 -21.31
N PRO A 300 -16.06 13.95 -21.49
CA PRO A 300 -15.19 15.05 -21.88
C PRO A 300 -15.42 15.53 -23.33
N GLY A 301 -16.24 14.81 -24.13
CA GLY A 301 -16.69 15.25 -25.45
C GLY A 301 -15.63 15.23 -26.56
N ASN A 302 -14.38 14.89 -26.22
CA ASN A 302 -13.22 14.85 -27.12
C ASN A 302 -12.67 13.42 -27.31
N GLY A 303 -13.37 12.39 -26.81
CA GLY A 303 -12.93 10.99 -26.85
C GLY A 303 -11.78 10.66 -25.88
N ALA A 304 -11.36 11.59 -25.01
CA ALA A 304 -10.39 11.33 -23.97
C ALA A 304 -10.97 10.39 -22.88
N PRO A 305 -10.13 9.62 -22.18
CA PRO A 305 -10.58 8.81 -21.07
C PRO A 305 -11.19 9.67 -19.96
N LYS A 306 -12.17 9.11 -19.26
CA LYS A 306 -12.84 9.78 -18.14
C LYS A 306 -12.06 9.59 -16.86
N GLY A 307 -11.49 10.68 -16.33
CA GLY A 307 -10.67 10.67 -15.13
C GLY A 307 -9.19 10.35 -15.42
N VAL A 308 -8.48 9.92 -14.38
CA VAL A 308 -7.05 9.56 -14.42
C VAL A 308 -6.85 8.04 -14.50
N PRO A 309 -5.67 7.55 -14.91
CA PRO A 309 -5.30 6.15 -14.72
C PRO A 309 -5.32 5.79 -13.23
N ILE A 310 -6.07 4.76 -12.84
CA ILE A 310 -6.15 4.30 -11.44
C ILE A 310 -5.58 2.89 -11.25
N LEU A 311 -5.64 2.03 -12.28
CA LEU A 311 -5.10 0.67 -12.25
C LEU A 311 -4.49 0.33 -13.61
N VAL A 312 -3.31 -0.29 -13.62
CA VAL A 312 -2.72 -0.88 -14.81
C VAL A 312 -2.62 -2.38 -14.69
N THR A 313 -2.78 -3.06 -15.82
CA THR A 313 -2.37 -4.45 -15.99
C THR A 313 -1.03 -4.46 -16.70
N LEU A 314 -0.02 -5.05 -16.05
CA LEU A 314 1.30 -5.29 -16.59
C LEU A 314 1.34 -6.71 -17.14
N GLN A 315 1.67 -6.86 -18.42
CA GLN A 315 1.78 -8.16 -19.06
C GLN A 315 3.27 -8.48 -19.30
N PRO A 316 3.72 -9.72 -18.99
CA PRO A 316 5.09 -10.12 -19.25
C PRO A 316 5.40 -9.99 -20.74
N ILE A 317 6.59 -9.48 -21.06
CA ILE A 317 7.04 -9.39 -22.45
C ILE A 317 7.23 -10.82 -22.99
N PRO A 318 6.50 -11.23 -24.05
CA PRO A 318 6.61 -12.59 -24.58
C PRO A 318 8.01 -12.91 -25.10
N LYS A 319 8.46 -14.14 -24.86
CA LYS A 319 9.77 -14.65 -25.30
C LYS A 319 9.91 -14.69 -26.83
N THR A 320 8.79 -14.79 -27.54
CA THR A 320 8.72 -14.86 -29.00
C THR A 320 9.06 -13.54 -29.70
N ILE A 321 9.34 -12.45 -28.98
CA ILE A 321 9.73 -11.17 -29.58
C ILE A 321 11.21 -11.16 -30.03
N LEU A 322 12.06 -12.04 -29.48
CA LEU A 322 13.51 -12.04 -29.75
C LEU A 322 14.07 -13.35 -30.33
N ASP A 323 13.27 -14.41 -30.50
CA ASP A 323 13.73 -15.74 -30.97
C ASP A 323 14.98 -16.29 -30.24
N ASP A 324 15.26 -15.83 -29.01
CA ASP A 324 16.51 -16.14 -28.31
C ASP A 324 16.29 -17.05 -27.09
N VAL A 325 17.24 -17.97 -26.88
CA VAL A 325 17.18 -19.01 -25.85
C VAL A 325 17.52 -18.43 -24.47
N GLN A 326 16.49 -18.43 -23.62
CA GLN A 326 16.46 -18.26 -22.16
C GLN A 326 17.65 -17.61 -21.41
N VAL A 327 17.30 -16.61 -20.60
CA VAL A 327 17.64 -16.64 -19.17
C VAL A 327 16.37 -16.42 -18.37
N PRO A 328 16.04 -17.25 -17.36
CA PRO A 328 14.95 -16.95 -16.44
C PRO A 328 15.19 -15.59 -15.78
N VAL A 329 14.27 -14.66 -15.98
CA VAL A 329 14.28 -13.39 -15.25
C VAL A 329 13.83 -13.70 -13.82
N SER A 330 14.79 -13.88 -12.92
CA SER A 330 14.49 -13.97 -11.49
C SER A 330 14.21 -12.57 -10.96
N VAL A 331 12.97 -12.36 -10.52
CA VAL A 331 12.59 -11.18 -9.75
C VAL A 331 12.76 -11.51 -8.28
N TYR A 332 13.64 -10.77 -7.61
CA TYR A 332 13.87 -10.92 -6.18
C TYR A 332 13.00 -9.88 -5.45
N GLY A 333 12.01 -10.36 -4.70
CA GLY A 333 11.20 -9.53 -3.82
C GLY A 333 11.72 -9.55 -2.39
N ILE A 334 11.46 -8.50 -1.62
CA ILE A 334 11.63 -8.51 -0.17
C ILE A 334 10.66 -9.55 0.40
N ARG A 335 11.12 -10.41 1.32
CA ARG A 335 10.21 -11.32 2.04
C ARG A 335 9.07 -10.51 2.67
N GLN A 336 7.83 -10.97 2.49
CA GLN A 336 6.65 -10.30 3.02
C GLN A 336 6.74 -10.00 4.53
N SER A 337 7.37 -10.89 5.31
CA SER A 337 7.56 -10.67 6.75
C SER A 337 8.39 -9.42 7.06
N LEU A 338 9.46 -9.17 6.30
CA LEU A 338 10.30 -7.97 6.44
C LEU A 338 9.55 -6.71 6.01
N ILE A 339 8.70 -6.80 4.98
CA ILE A 339 7.86 -5.67 4.55
C ILE A 339 6.91 -5.29 5.69
N ASN A 340 6.21 -6.28 6.27
CA ASN A 340 5.27 -6.05 7.35
C ASN A 340 5.97 -5.47 8.59
N GLU A 341 7.15 -5.98 8.96
CA GLU A 341 7.95 -5.46 10.07
C GLU A 341 8.38 -4.00 9.86
N ALA A 342 8.78 -3.65 8.63
CA ALA A 342 9.14 -2.28 8.29
C ALA A 342 7.93 -1.33 8.35
N LEU A 343 6.77 -1.75 7.82
CA LEU A 343 5.54 -0.96 7.88
C LEU A 343 5.06 -0.74 9.32
N GLU A 344 5.15 -1.76 10.17
CA GLU A 344 4.82 -1.65 11.59
C GLU A 344 5.75 -0.68 12.32
N THR A 345 7.06 -0.77 12.06
CA THR A 345 8.05 0.16 12.60
C THR A 345 7.74 1.60 12.19
N PHE A 346 7.33 1.83 10.94
CA PHE A 346 6.90 3.15 10.49
C PHE A 346 5.67 3.67 11.21
N ALA A 347 4.66 2.82 11.38
CA ALA A 347 3.45 3.19 12.09
C ALA A 347 3.77 3.67 13.52
N GLN A 348 4.67 2.97 14.22
CA GLN A 348 5.12 3.33 15.56
C GLN A 348 5.91 4.65 15.59
N LEU A 349 6.81 4.86 14.63
CA LEU A 349 7.57 6.11 14.53
C LEU A 349 6.68 7.32 14.24
N GLU A 350 5.68 7.15 13.38
CA GLU A 350 4.74 8.21 13.05
C GLU A 350 3.85 8.56 14.24
N ASP A 351 3.45 7.57 15.04
CA ASP A 351 2.76 7.82 16.31
C ASP A 351 3.63 8.65 17.27
N VAL A 352 4.90 8.29 17.46
CA VAL A 352 5.82 9.05 18.32
C VAL A 352 5.97 10.48 17.81
N ARG A 353 6.09 10.66 16.48
CA ARG A 353 6.16 11.98 15.83
C ARG A 353 4.91 12.82 16.13
N ASN A 354 3.72 12.22 16.06
CA ASN A 354 2.48 12.89 16.39
C ASN A 354 2.38 13.28 17.86
N ARG A 355 2.83 12.41 18.78
CA ARG A 355 2.88 12.74 20.21
C ARG A 355 3.81 13.91 20.49
N PHE A 356 4.96 13.98 19.83
CA PHE A 356 5.84 15.16 19.91
C PHE A 356 5.17 16.40 19.36
N ARG A 357 4.46 16.33 18.23
CA ARG A 357 3.70 17.46 17.70
C ARG A 357 2.69 18.00 18.72
N VAL A 358 1.85 17.13 19.28
CA VAL A 358 0.86 17.49 20.31
C VAL A 358 1.54 18.13 21.53
N LEU A 359 2.65 17.54 22.00
CA LEU A 359 3.44 18.09 23.10
C LEU A 359 3.97 19.50 22.78
N THR A 360 4.52 19.71 21.57
CA THR A 360 5.04 21.02 21.16
C THR A 360 3.95 22.07 20.99
N ASP A 361 2.76 21.69 20.52
CA ASP A 361 1.63 22.61 20.39
C ASP A 361 1.14 23.07 21.77
N GLY A 362 0.98 22.15 22.72
CA GLY A 362 0.65 22.50 24.10
C GLY A 362 1.74 23.33 24.79
N ALA A 363 3.01 22.96 24.59
CA ALA A 363 4.16 23.71 25.10
C ALA A 363 4.23 25.14 24.56
N ARG A 364 3.80 25.38 23.31
CA ARG A 364 3.75 26.72 22.70
C ARG A 364 2.75 27.62 23.42
N VAL A 365 1.58 27.09 23.77
CA VAL A 365 0.53 27.83 24.52
C VAL A 365 1.04 28.21 25.91
N CYS A 366 1.71 27.30 26.61
CA CYS A 366 2.17 27.52 27.99
C CYS A 366 3.55 28.18 28.09
N LYS A 367 4.20 28.53 26.97
CA LYS A 367 5.58 29.06 26.94
C LYS A 367 5.79 30.28 27.83
N GLY A 368 4.80 31.17 27.88
CA GLY A 368 4.84 32.37 28.73
C GLY A 368 4.79 32.08 30.23
N PHE A 369 4.19 30.95 30.62
CA PHE A 369 4.01 30.56 32.02
C PHE A 369 5.10 29.60 32.51
N ILE A 370 5.50 28.63 31.66
CA ILE A 370 6.46 27.58 32.01
C ILE A 370 7.54 27.47 30.92
N PRO A 371 8.44 28.47 30.79
CA PRO A 371 9.41 28.53 29.69
C PRO A 371 10.38 27.34 29.67
N LYS A 372 10.75 26.81 30.85
CA LYS A 372 11.62 25.62 30.95
C LYS A 372 10.99 24.36 30.37
N LEU A 373 9.68 24.16 30.56
CA LEU A 373 8.95 23.03 29.99
C LEU A 373 8.90 23.17 28.46
N ALA A 374 8.56 24.37 27.97
CA ALA A 374 8.49 24.63 26.55
C ALA A 374 9.85 24.41 25.85
N GLN A 375 10.93 24.91 26.46
CA GLN A 375 12.29 24.67 25.95
C GLN A 375 12.62 23.17 25.87
N ARG A 376 12.36 22.40 26.94
CA ARG A 376 12.61 20.94 26.95
C ARG A 376 11.77 20.21 25.90
N ALA A 377 10.50 20.57 25.74
CA ALA A 377 9.62 19.98 24.75
C ALA A 377 10.12 20.23 23.32
N PHE A 378 10.51 21.46 23.00
CA PHE A 378 11.07 21.80 21.69
C PHE A 378 12.40 21.07 21.44
N SER A 379 13.35 21.10 22.38
CA SER A 379 14.63 20.42 22.21
C SER A 379 14.49 18.90 22.04
N ALA A 380 13.58 18.26 22.79
CA ALA A 380 13.31 16.84 22.64
C ALA A 380 12.65 16.51 21.29
N SER A 381 11.70 17.35 20.86
CA SER A 381 11.07 17.21 19.54
C SER A 381 12.08 17.36 18.40
N ASP A 382 12.97 18.35 18.47
CA ASP A 382 14.00 18.59 17.45
C ASP A 382 14.98 17.41 17.36
N ALA A 383 15.43 16.88 18.51
CA ALA A 383 16.31 15.72 18.55
C ALA A 383 15.64 14.46 17.97
N PHE A 384 14.35 14.25 18.27
CA PHE A 384 13.56 13.16 17.69
C PHE A 384 13.40 13.33 16.17
N ILE A 385 13.04 14.53 15.69
CA ILE A 385 12.86 14.81 14.26
C ILE A 385 14.16 14.55 13.48
N ALA A 386 15.31 14.96 14.03
CA ALA A 386 16.61 14.67 13.42
C ALA A 386 16.84 13.16 13.24
N SER A 387 16.58 12.38 14.29
CA SER A 387 16.72 10.91 14.26
C SER A 387 15.73 10.25 13.31
N TYR A 388 14.48 10.73 13.29
CA TYR A 388 13.44 10.26 12.39
C TYR A 388 13.84 10.46 10.92
N VAL A 389 14.29 11.68 10.55
CA VAL A 389 14.72 11.99 9.19
C VAL A 389 15.91 11.13 8.77
N GLU A 390 16.90 10.93 9.65
CA GLU A 390 18.04 10.07 9.38
C GLU A 390 17.62 8.62 9.09
N LEU A 391 16.68 8.08 9.87
CA LEU A 391 16.16 6.73 9.67
C LEU A 391 15.40 6.60 8.35
N MET A 392 14.53 7.58 8.03
CA MET A 392 13.81 7.62 6.74
C MET A 392 14.79 7.64 5.56
N GLN A 393 15.86 8.43 5.65
CA GLN A 393 16.90 8.50 4.62
C GLN A 393 17.65 7.17 4.46
N LYS A 394 17.99 6.51 5.57
CA LYS A 394 18.66 5.20 5.58
C LYS A 394 17.79 4.12 4.96
N LEU A 395 16.49 4.05 5.29
CA LEU A 395 15.60 3.09 4.62
C LEU A 395 15.45 3.43 3.14
N GLY A 396 15.25 4.71 2.83
CA GLY A 396 15.24 5.22 1.47
C GLY A 396 16.49 4.82 0.69
N GLN A 397 17.65 4.74 1.34
CA GLN A 397 18.88 4.28 0.69
C GLN A 397 18.91 2.75 0.54
N PHE A 398 18.54 2.01 1.59
CA PHE A 398 18.50 0.55 1.58
C PHE A 398 17.63 -0.01 0.45
N LEU A 399 16.40 0.49 0.32
CA LEU A 399 15.47 0.09 -0.74
C LEU A 399 16.03 0.44 -2.14
N ARG A 400 16.87 1.50 -2.28
CA ARG A 400 17.48 1.94 -3.56
C ARG A 400 18.57 0.96 -3.94
N ASP A 401 19.44 0.65 -3.00
CA ASP A 401 20.52 -0.30 -3.20
C ASP A 401 19.96 -1.70 -3.53
N MET A 402 18.89 -2.10 -2.86
CA MET A 402 18.21 -3.36 -3.14
C MET A 402 17.69 -3.44 -4.57
N MET A 403 16.94 -2.41 -5.01
CA MET A 403 16.33 -2.39 -6.34
C MET A 403 17.36 -2.22 -7.46
N THR A 404 18.48 -1.52 -7.22
CA THR A 404 19.47 -1.24 -8.28
C THR A 404 20.58 -2.29 -8.41
N LYS A 405 20.95 -2.98 -7.33
CA LYS A 405 22.13 -3.86 -7.30
C LYS A 405 21.80 -5.34 -7.16
N GLY A 406 20.57 -5.71 -6.81
CA GLY A 406 20.18 -7.12 -6.57
C GLY A 406 20.99 -7.81 -5.46
N LYS A 407 21.77 -7.04 -4.70
CA LYS A 407 22.63 -7.43 -3.60
C LYS A 407 22.55 -6.32 -2.56
N SER A 408 21.92 -6.63 -1.43
CA SER A 408 22.17 -5.89 -0.21
C SER A 408 23.30 -6.61 0.53
N ASP A 409 24.55 -6.18 0.34
CA ASP A 409 25.63 -6.54 1.30
C ASP A 409 25.45 -5.83 2.66
N THR A 410 24.31 -5.15 2.86
CA THR A 410 23.93 -4.58 4.15
C THR A 410 22.99 -5.56 4.84
N THR A 411 23.55 -6.43 5.67
CA THR A 411 22.78 -7.14 6.69
C THR A 411 21.99 -6.12 7.52
N MET A 412 20.65 -6.17 7.47
CA MET A 412 19.80 -5.54 8.50
C MET A 412 20.07 -6.08 9.92
N SER A 413 20.99 -7.04 10.08
CA SER A 413 21.44 -7.60 11.34
C SER A 413 22.37 -6.69 12.16
N SER A 414 22.78 -5.52 11.69
CA SER A 414 23.56 -4.57 12.51
C SER A 414 22.70 -3.61 13.33
N TYR A 415 21.37 -3.76 13.31
CA TYR A 415 20.51 -3.06 14.26
C TYR A 415 20.53 -3.83 15.57
N ASP A 416 21.47 -3.43 16.44
CA ASP A 416 21.53 -3.85 17.83
C ASP A 416 20.17 -3.62 18.49
N THR A 417 19.49 -4.73 18.81
CA THR A 417 18.43 -4.77 19.82
C THR A 417 19.00 -4.67 21.24
N SER A 418 20.30 -4.45 21.41
CA SER A 418 20.96 -4.24 22.69
C SER A 418 21.17 -2.75 23.01
N ASN A 419 20.09 -2.03 23.36
CA ASN A 419 20.12 -1.25 24.61
C ASN A 419 18.74 -0.67 25.04
N PRO A 420 17.95 -1.41 25.82
CA PRO A 420 16.94 -0.80 26.70
C PRO A 420 17.57 -0.20 27.98
N LYS A 421 18.85 -0.47 28.28
CA LYS A 421 19.45 -0.22 29.61
C LYS A 421 20.33 1.02 29.73
N SER A 422 20.73 1.68 28.64
CA SER A 422 21.55 2.90 28.73
C SER A 422 20.83 4.13 29.29
N GLY A 423 19.49 4.08 29.41
CA GLY A 423 18.69 5.09 30.09
C GLY A 423 18.56 4.87 31.59
N GLU A 424 18.53 3.63 32.08
CA GLU A 424 18.31 3.33 33.50
C GLU A 424 19.55 3.62 34.37
N ASP A 425 20.75 3.37 33.85
CA ASP A 425 22.00 3.64 34.59
C ASP A 425 22.33 5.14 34.65
N LYS A 426 21.93 5.93 33.63
CA LYS A 426 22.02 7.40 33.66
C LYS A 426 20.94 8.04 34.55
N GLN A 427 19.74 7.45 34.64
CA GLN A 427 18.70 7.90 35.56
C GLN A 427 19.05 7.58 37.03
N ARG A 428 19.73 6.45 37.30
CA ARG A 428 20.22 6.11 38.64
C ARG A 428 21.38 6.99 39.09
N ALA A 429 22.32 7.34 38.19
CA ALA A 429 23.39 8.29 38.51
C ALA A 429 22.85 9.71 38.75
N ALA A 430 21.91 10.18 37.94
CA ALA A 430 21.29 11.51 38.11
C ALA A 430 20.38 11.62 39.35
N ASN A 431 19.79 10.51 39.81
CA ASN A 431 18.99 10.48 41.04
C ASN A 431 19.85 10.32 42.31
N ALA A 432 21.09 9.82 42.20
CA ALA A 432 22.04 9.78 43.31
C ALA A 432 22.65 11.17 43.57
N ASP A 433 23.02 11.91 42.51
CA ASP A 433 23.49 13.30 42.62
C ASP A 433 22.41 14.26 43.17
N PHE A 434 21.13 13.94 43.00
CA PHE A 434 20.02 14.75 43.54
C PHE A 434 19.72 14.49 45.03
N MET A 435 20.27 13.42 45.62
CA MET A 435 20.12 13.07 47.03
C MET A 435 21.29 13.55 47.91
N GLU A 436 22.47 13.82 47.35
CA GLU A 436 23.62 14.36 48.09
C GLU A 436 23.58 15.89 48.29
N ASP A 437 22.72 16.61 47.56
CA ASP A 437 22.56 18.07 47.70
C ASP A 437 21.40 18.47 48.67
N ARG A 438 20.99 17.53 49.53
CA ARG A 438 20.04 17.75 50.65
C ARG A 438 20.53 17.07 51.94
N THR A 439 21.70 17.46 52.41
CA THR A 439 22.09 17.33 53.83
C THR A 439 22.78 18.59 54.32
#